data_AF-A0A524JFP8-F1
#
_entry.id   AF-A0A524JFP8-F1
#
_cell.length_a   1.000
_cell.length_b   1.000
_cell.length_c   1.000
_cell.angle_alpha   90.00
_cell.angle_beta   90.00
_cell.angle_gamma   90.00
#
_symmetry.space_group_name_H-M   'P 1'
#
loop_
_entity.id
_entity.type
_entity.pdbx_description
1 polymer ?
#
loop_
_entity_poly.entity_id
_entity_poly.type
_entity_poly.pdbx_seq_one_letter_code
_entity_poly.pdbx_strand_id
1 'polypeptide(L)'
;MPLLLLAAAAFVAGAMTASGSSELDSAKRFAAAWEVQDFDAMYAELTTSAVGKYDAEAFTKAYAKAQQTATVETIKVGEARGPIDQNRGEVVPVEVEVGTDSFGTINGELGIPVADGAVDWRPNLVFPGLEPEEKLVRQTSAPERAPILAKDRTPLASGPVEARTTVGAGGIVTGEIGTPPTERARQMRRQGFPEETPAGTNGLELAFDGVLAGTPGGTLYAVGDGARRALAKAKPTPGKPLRTTLDPQIQQSASDAL
;
A
#
# COMPACT_ATOMS: atom_id res chain seq x y z
N MET A 1 61.51 4.14 -4.04
CA MET A 1 61.85 2.71 -3.86
C MET A 1 63.29 2.61 -3.40
N PRO A 2 63.72 1.65 -2.56
CA PRO A 2 63.14 0.30 -2.35
C PRO A 2 63.10 -0.10 -0.83
N LEU A 3 62.73 -1.29 -0.31
CA LEU A 3 62.11 -2.55 -0.74
C LEU A 3 61.67 -3.32 0.55
N LEU A 4 60.51 -4.00 0.50
CA LEU A 4 60.22 -5.41 0.87
C LEU A 4 60.57 -6.07 2.23
N LEU A 5 59.57 -6.71 2.87
CA LEU A 5 59.42 -8.17 3.21
C LEU A 5 58.25 -8.39 4.23
N LEU A 6 57.12 -9.01 3.84
CA LEU A 6 56.70 -10.44 4.03
C LEU A 6 56.29 -10.79 5.50
N ALA A 7 55.28 -11.60 5.86
CA ALA A 7 54.15 -12.30 5.21
C ALA A 7 53.29 -13.02 6.30
N ALA A 8 52.01 -13.31 5.96
CA ALA A 8 51.14 -14.44 6.42
C ALA A 8 50.70 -14.52 7.92
N ALA A 9 49.51 -14.96 8.36
CA ALA A 9 48.32 -15.68 7.86
C ALA A 9 47.15 -15.35 8.86
N ALA A 10 45.85 -15.60 8.66
CA ALA A 10 45.15 -16.66 7.96
C ALA A 10 43.79 -16.17 7.43
N PHE A 11 43.66 -16.20 6.12
CA PHE A 11 42.39 -16.15 5.41
C PHE A 11 41.92 -17.61 5.32
N VAL A 12 40.93 -18.00 6.12
CA VAL A 12 40.26 -19.29 5.93
C VAL A 12 39.36 -19.11 4.71
N ALA A 13 39.83 -19.66 3.60
CA ALA A 13 39.04 -19.89 2.41
C ALA A 13 37.92 -20.89 2.75
N GLY A 14 36.72 -20.37 3.02
CA GLY A 14 35.48 -21.10 2.80
C GLY A 14 35.27 -21.18 1.29
N ALA A 15 35.28 -22.39 0.75
CA ALA A 15 35.23 -22.66 -0.66
C ALA A 15 34.05 -21.97 -1.35
N MET A 16 34.35 -21.19 -2.39
CA MET A 16 33.37 -20.85 -3.40
C MET A 16 32.92 -22.12 -4.12
N THR A 17 31.77 -22.65 -3.74
CA THR A 17 30.92 -23.36 -4.69
C THR A 17 30.14 -22.31 -5.45
N ALA A 18 30.62 -21.99 -6.65
CA ALA A 18 29.87 -21.26 -7.66
C ALA A 18 28.76 -22.18 -8.22
N SER A 19 27.74 -22.38 -7.41
CA SER A 19 26.37 -22.78 -7.71
C SER A 19 25.56 -21.91 -6.76
N GLY A 20 24.58 -21.13 -7.24
CA GLY A 20 23.71 -20.38 -6.32
C GLY A 20 23.29 -21.32 -5.19
N SER A 21 23.48 -20.93 -3.93
CA SER A 21 23.01 -21.77 -2.84
C SER A 21 21.51 -21.98 -3.05
N SER A 22 21.04 -23.21 -2.89
CA SER A 22 19.63 -23.58 -3.06
C SER A 22 18.68 -22.61 -2.35
N GLU A 23 19.14 -22.10 -1.21
CA GLU A 23 18.55 -21.09 -0.36
C GLU A 23 18.34 -19.74 -1.08
N LEU A 24 19.38 -19.23 -1.76
CA LEU A 24 19.29 -17.99 -2.55
C LEU A 24 18.31 -18.17 -3.71
N ASP A 25 18.34 -19.32 -4.37
CA ASP A 25 17.45 -19.59 -5.50
C ASP A 25 16.00 -19.74 -5.04
N SER A 26 15.75 -20.36 -3.88
CA SER A 26 14.41 -20.45 -3.28
C SER A 26 13.87 -19.08 -2.87
N ALA A 27 14.67 -18.26 -2.18
CA ALA A 27 14.29 -16.90 -1.83
C ALA A 27 13.98 -16.02 -3.06
N LYS A 28 14.75 -16.17 -4.15
CA LYS A 28 14.48 -15.50 -5.42
C LYS A 28 13.17 -15.93 -6.05
N ARG A 29 12.88 -17.24 -6.10
CA ARG A 29 11.60 -17.75 -6.62
C ARG A 29 10.42 -17.30 -5.77
N PHE A 30 10.56 -17.34 -4.45
CA PHE A 30 9.57 -16.84 -3.51
C PHE A 30 9.26 -15.36 -3.76
N ALA A 31 10.28 -14.51 -3.86
CA ALA A 31 10.10 -13.09 -4.11
C ALA A 31 9.50 -12.82 -5.50
N ALA A 32 9.99 -13.49 -6.55
CA ALA A 32 9.46 -13.35 -7.91
C ALA A 32 7.98 -13.78 -8.00
N ALA A 33 7.59 -14.85 -7.31
CA ALA A 33 6.20 -15.25 -7.20
C ALA A 33 5.35 -14.19 -6.47
N TRP A 34 5.90 -13.53 -5.45
CA TRP A 34 5.22 -12.44 -4.77
C TRP A 34 4.95 -11.24 -5.68
N GLU A 35 5.91 -10.86 -6.53
CA GLU A 35 5.75 -9.77 -7.51
C GLU A 35 4.51 -9.99 -8.40
N VAL A 36 4.28 -11.23 -8.85
CA VAL A 36 3.14 -11.59 -9.70
C VAL A 36 1.92 -12.11 -8.92
N GLN A 37 1.93 -12.03 -7.59
CA GLN A 37 0.85 -12.47 -6.69
C GLN A 37 0.52 -13.97 -6.78
N ASP A 38 1.50 -14.80 -7.14
CA ASP A 38 1.36 -16.26 -7.18
C ASP A 38 1.62 -16.86 -5.78
N PHE A 39 0.61 -16.76 -4.91
CA PHE A 39 0.71 -17.24 -3.53
C PHE A 39 0.90 -18.76 -3.42
N ASP A 40 0.44 -19.53 -4.40
CA ASP A 40 0.63 -20.98 -4.43
C ASP A 40 2.11 -21.31 -4.70
N ALA A 41 2.73 -20.62 -5.67
CA ALA A 41 4.17 -20.75 -5.93
C ALA A 41 5.02 -20.25 -4.76
N MET A 42 4.64 -19.14 -4.11
CA MET A 42 5.32 -18.70 -2.89
C MET A 42 5.23 -19.76 -1.78
N TYR A 43 4.05 -20.35 -1.58
CA TYR A 43 3.82 -21.36 -0.54
C TYR A 43 4.60 -22.66 -0.81
N ALA A 44 4.82 -23.01 -2.08
CA ALA A 44 5.63 -24.17 -2.47
C ALA A 44 7.12 -24.03 -2.14
N GLU A 45 7.63 -22.81 -1.96
CA GLU A 45 9.03 -22.54 -1.57
C GLU A 45 9.27 -22.62 -0.05
N LEU A 46 8.23 -22.92 0.75
CA LEU A 46 8.33 -22.92 2.20
C LEU A 46 8.94 -24.21 2.76
N THR A 47 9.63 -24.09 3.89
CA THR A 47 10.09 -25.25 4.66
C THR A 47 8.92 -26.09 5.17
N THR A 48 9.15 -27.39 5.41
CA THR A 48 8.15 -28.26 6.04
C THR A 48 7.74 -27.77 7.43
N SER A 49 8.65 -27.13 8.17
CA SER A 49 8.35 -26.52 9.48
C SER A 49 7.35 -25.36 9.36
N ALA A 50 7.54 -24.48 8.37
CA ALA A 50 6.63 -23.38 8.11
C ALA A 50 5.25 -23.88 7.66
N VAL A 51 5.20 -24.83 6.71
CA VAL A 51 3.96 -25.48 6.24
C VAL A 51 3.21 -26.19 7.39
N GLY A 52 3.93 -26.79 8.34
CA GLY A 52 3.32 -27.44 9.51
C GLY A 52 2.73 -26.44 10.53
N LYS A 53 3.15 -25.18 10.50
CA LYS A 53 2.67 -24.11 11.41
C LYS A 53 1.60 -23.21 10.76
N TYR A 54 1.71 -22.99 9.46
CA TYR A 54 0.87 -22.07 8.72
C TYR A 54 0.39 -22.75 7.44
N ASP A 55 -0.91 -22.99 7.34
CA ASP A 55 -1.50 -23.51 6.11
C ASP A 55 -1.55 -22.44 4.99
N ALA A 56 -1.84 -22.88 3.77
CA ALA A 56 -1.88 -22.03 2.59
C ALA A 56 -2.94 -20.92 2.68
N GLU A 57 -4.07 -21.18 3.35
CA GLU A 57 -5.13 -20.19 3.54
C GLU A 57 -4.66 -19.08 4.49
N ALA A 58 -4.08 -19.44 5.63
CA ALA A 58 -3.54 -18.51 6.62
C ALA A 58 -2.41 -17.67 6.02
N PHE A 59 -1.51 -18.29 5.26
CA PHE A 59 -0.44 -17.62 4.51
C PHE A 59 -1.00 -16.55 3.55
N THR A 60 -1.91 -16.96 2.66
CA THR A 60 -2.52 -16.06 1.66
C THR A 60 -3.29 -14.92 2.32
N LYS A 61 -4.05 -15.23 3.38
CA LYS A 61 -4.79 -14.23 4.15
C LYS A 61 -3.88 -13.23 4.85
N ALA A 62 -2.69 -13.65 5.30
CA ALA A 62 -1.71 -12.76 5.91
C ALA A 62 -1.22 -11.71 4.90
N TYR A 63 -0.86 -12.13 3.68
CA TYR A 63 -0.49 -11.21 2.60
C TYR A 63 -1.65 -10.31 2.18
N ALA A 64 -2.85 -10.86 1.96
CA ALA A 64 -4.02 -10.08 1.58
C ALA A 64 -4.37 -8.99 2.63
N LYS A 65 -4.26 -9.33 3.91
CA LYS A 65 -4.48 -8.37 5.01
C LYS A 65 -3.41 -7.27 5.04
N ALA A 66 -2.13 -7.65 4.89
CA ALA A 66 -1.04 -6.68 4.85
C ALA A 66 -1.17 -5.73 3.65
N GLN A 67 -1.45 -6.26 2.46
CA GLN A 67 -1.65 -5.47 1.25
C GLN A 67 -2.83 -4.53 1.35
N GLN A 68 -3.97 -4.99 1.89
CA GLN A 68 -5.11 -4.11 2.16
C GLN A 68 -4.76 -3.00 3.16
N THR A 69 -3.95 -3.29 4.17
CA THR A 69 -3.52 -2.31 5.18
C THR A 69 -2.52 -1.29 4.62
N ALA A 70 -1.61 -1.71 3.74
CA ALA A 70 -0.68 -0.84 3.03
C ALA A 70 -1.28 -0.17 1.77
N THR A 71 -2.51 -0.52 1.36
CA THR A 71 -3.10 -0.07 0.08
C THR A 71 -2.24 -0.42 -1.13
N VAL A 72 -1.67 -1.63 -1.15
CA VAL A 72 -0.75 -2.07 -2.21
C VAL A 72 -1.46 -2.14 -3.56
N GLU A 73 -0.84 -1.55 -4.57
CA GLU A 73 -1.23 -1.64 -5.98
C GLU A 73 -0.23 -2.47 -6.79
N THR A 74 1.06 -2.30 -6.49
CA THR A 74 2.15 -2.98 -7.20
C THR A 74 3.23 -3.41 -6.24
N ILE A 75 3.89 -4.51 -6.57
CA ILE A 75 5.09 -5.01 -5.92
C ILE A 75 6.12 -5.20 -7.02
N LYS A 76 7.34 -4.75 -6.82
CA LYS A 76 8.47 -5.07 -7.68
C LYS A 76 9.62 -5.57 -6.83
N VAL A 77 10.22 -6.66 -7.27
CA VAL A 77 11.34 -7.28 -6.60
C VAL A 77 12.63 -6.88 -7.30
N GLY A 78 13.58 -6.39 -6.50
CA GLY A 78 14.90 -5.98 -6.92
C GLY A 78 15.95 -7.08 -6.71
N GLU A 79 17.16 -6.66 -6.40
CA GLU A 79 18.28 -7.57 -6.21
C GLU A 79 18.15 -8.39 -4.91
N ALA A 80 18.52 -9.67 -4.99
CA ALA A 80 18.65 -10.57 -3.84
C ALA A 80 20.13 -10.87 -3.58
N ARG A 81 20.58 -10.72 -2.33
CA ARG A 81 22.02 -10.71 -2.00
C ARG A 81 22.44 -11.82 -1.03
N GLY A 82 23.08 -12.85 -1.55
CA GLY A 82 23.63 -13.96 -0.75
C GLY A 82 22.58 -14.66 0.11
N PRO A 83 23.01 -15.68 0.86
CA PRO A 83 22.56 -15.80 2.24
C PRO A 83 23.59 -15.13 3.15
N ILE A 84 23.10 -14.39 4.15
CA ILE A 84 23.91 -13.77 5.19
C ILE A 84 23.64 -14.53 6.48
N ASP A 85 24.71 -15.08 7.07
CA ASP A 85 24.62 -15.70 8.39
C ASP A 85 24.33 -14.61 9.44
N GLN A 86 23.18 -14.73 10.09
CA GLN A 86 22.81 -13.91 11.23
C GLN A 86 22.74 -14.82 12.46
N ASN A 87 22.87 -14.24 13.67
CA ASN A 87 22.78 -14.99 14.94
C ASN A 87 21.52 -15.89 15.10
N ARG A 88 20.52 -15.78 14.21
CA ARG A 88 19.27 -16.56 14.19
C ARG A 88 19.11 -17.48 12.96
N GLY A 89 20.15 -17.66 12.15
CA GLY A 89 20.13 -18.44 10.90
C GLY A 89 20.48 -17.59 9.66
N GLU A 90 20.50 -18.24 8.51
CA GLU A 90 20.76 -17.59 7.23
C GLU A 90 19.56 -16.76 6.75
N VAL A 91 19.85 -15.57 6.23
CA VAL A 91 18.84 -14.64 5.70
C VAL A 91 19.27 -14.18 4.32
N VAL A 92 18.36 -14.26 3.34
CA VAL A 92 18.52 -13.67 2.02
C VAL A 92 17.79 -12.32 2.00
N PRO A 93 18.51 -11.19 1.97
CA PRO A 93 17.90 -9.88 1.83
C PRO A 93 17.52 -9.62 0.38
N VAL A 94 16.29 -9.18 0.18
CA VAL A 94 15.71 -8.86 -1.14
C VAL A 94 15.18 -7.44 -1.14
N GLU A 95 15.62 -6.63 -2.09
CA GLU A 95 15.05 -5.28 -2.28
C GLU A 95 13.62 -5.38 -2.80
N VAL A 96 12.70 -4.60 -2.23
CA VAL A 96 11.30 -4.57 -2.62
C VAL A 96 10.82 -3.13 -2.73
N GLU A 97 10.26 -2.80 -3.89
CA GLU A 97 9.52 -1.57 -4.14
C GLU A 97 8.02 -1.89 -4.07
N VAL A 98 7.31 -1.27 -3.12
CA VAL A 98 5.86 -1.42 -2.97
C VAL A 98 5.18 -0.12 -3.38
N GLY A 99 4.46 -0.15 -4.50
CA GLY A 99 3.59 0.95 -4.91
C GLY A 99 2.27 0.88 -4.16
N THR A 100 1.88 1.99 -3.53
CA THR A 100 0.64 2.08 -2.76
C THR A 100 -0.21 3.27 -3.20
N ASP A 101 -1.53 3.14 -3.08
CA ASP A 101 -2.49 4.21 -3.38
C ASP A 101 -2.37 5.35 -2.35
N SER A 102 -2.32 5.04 -1.04
CA SER A 102 -2.35 6.04 0.04
C SER A 102 -0.99 6.53 0.54
N PHE A 103 0.11 5.79 0.31
CA PHE A 103 1.42 6.09 0.91
C PHE A 103 2.53 6.37 -0.10
N GLY A 104 2.21 6.37 -1.40
CA GLY A 104 3.19 6.45 -2.47
C GLY A 104 4.05 5.19 -2.56
N THR A 105 5.27 5.33 -3.08
CA THR A 105 6.20 4.21 -3.22
C THR A 105 7.01 4.01 -1.94
N ILE A 106 6.99 2.78 -1.42
CA ILE A 106 7.74 2.37 -0.23
C ILE A 106 8.86 1.44 -0.69
N ASN A 107 10.10 1.85 -0.48
CA ASN A 107 11.28 1.03 -0.74
C ASN A 107 11.77 0.44 0.57
N GLY A 108 12.06 -0.85 0.57
CA GLY A 108 12.62 -1.52 1.74
C GLY A 108 13.26 -2.84 1.39
N GLU A 109 13.89 -3.45 2.38
CA GLU A 109 14.48 -4.76 2.27
C GLU A 109 13.60 -5.79 3.00
N LEU A 110 13.35 -6.90 2.33
CA LEU A 110 12.72 -8.07 2.91
C LEU A 110 13.83 -9.09 3.25
N GLY A 111 14.13 -9.25 4.53
CA GLY A 111 15.00 -10.32 5.00
C GLY A 111 14.25 -11.65 5.00
N ILE A 112 14.53 -12.50 4.02
CA ILE A 112 13.91 -13.82 3.88
C ILE A 112 14.77 -14.86 4.63
N PRO A 113 14.37 -15.31 5.84
CA PRO A 113 15.03 -16.43 6.50
C PRO A 113 14.92 -17.70 5.66
N VAL A 114 16.02 -18.42 5.55
CA VAL A 114 16.15 -19.64 4.76
C VAL A 114 16.74 -20.76 5.61
N ALA A 115 16.28 -21.98 5.37
CA ALA A 115 16.77 -23.19 6.02
C ALA A 115 16.52 -24.39 5.11
N ASP A 116 17.45 -25.34 5.07
CA ASP A 116 17.34 -26.59 4.30
C ASP A 116 16.94 -26.35 2.82
N GLY A 117 17.52 -25.33 2.16
CA GLY A 117 17.22 -24.97 0.77
C GLY A 117 15.85 -24.33 0.51
N ALA A 118 15.09 -23.95 1.54
CA ALA A 118 13.74 -23.39 1.43
C ALA A 118 13.52 -22.18 2.36
N VAL A 119 12.38 -21.49 2.22
CA VAL A 119 12.03 -20.29 3.01
C VAL A 119 11.41 -20.67 4.36
N ASP A 120 12.04 -20.26 5.46
CA ASP A 120 11.49 -20.39 6.83
C ASP A 120 10.50 -19.25 7.11
N TRP A 121 9.35 -19.30 6.45
CA TRP A 121 8.40 -18.18 6.47
C TRP A 121 7.85 -17.88 7.87
N ARG A 122 7.67 -16.58 8.13
CA ARG A 122 7.08 -16.03 9.35
C ARG A 122 6.14 -14.88 9.01
N PRO A 123 5.14 -14.55 9.86
CA PRO A 123 4.15 -13.51 9.56
C PRO A 123 4.72 -12.12 9.27
N ASN A 124 5.93 -11.78 9.73
CA ASN A 124 6.57 -10.50 9.44
C ASN A 124 7.09 -10.39 7.99
N LEU A 125 7.13 -11.48 7.21
CA LEU A 125 7.55 -11.44 5.80
C LEU A 125 6.47 -10.87 4.86
N VAL A 126 5.30 -10.48 5.38
CA VAL A 126 4.19 -9.95 4.57
C VAL A 126 4.40 -8.53 4.06
N PHE A 127 5.40 -7.82 4.60
CA PHE A 127 5.72 -6.44 4.22
C PHE A 127 7.17 -6.09 4.57
N PRO A 128 7.91 -5.34 3.72
CA PRO A 128 9.30 -4.98 4.00
C PRO A 128 9.41 -4.08 5.25
N GLY A 129 10.46 -4.30 6.03
CA GLY A 129 10.76 -3.52 7.23
C GLY A 129 9.94 -3.88 8.48
N LEU A 130 9.19 -4.99 8.48
CA LEU A 130 8.60 -5.57 9.70
C LEU A 130 9.61 -6.46 10.44
N GLU A 131 9.79 -6.20 11.73
CA GLU A 131 10.53 -7.05 12.66
C GLU A 131 9.65 -8.23 13.13
N PRO A 132 10.24 -9.27 13.73
CA PRO A 132 9.46 -10.37 14.32
C PRO A 132 8.39 -9.86 15.29
N GLU A 133 7.21 -10.49 15.26
CA GLU A 133 6.01 -10.11 16.04
C GLU A 133 5.36 -8.77 15.70
N GLU A 134 5.99 -7.91 14.88
CA GLU A 134 5.36 -6.69 14.41
C GLU A 134 4.25 -6.97 13.40
N LYS A 135 3.20 -6.15 13.49
CA LYS A 135 2.06 -6.16 12.57
C LYS A 135 1.91 -4.82 11.91
N LEU A 136 1.42 -4.86 10.68
CA LEU A 136 1.11 -3.66 9.94
C LEU A 136 -0.18 -3.02 10.45
N VAL A 137 -0.13 -1.72 10.73
CA VAL A 137 -1.29 -0.91 11.13
C VAL A 137 -1.27 0.39 10.36
N ARG A 138 -2.43 0.81 9.86
CA ARG A 138 -2.60 2.10 9.18
C ARG A 138 -3.37 3.08 10.04
N GLN A 139 -2.92 4.34 10.04
CA GLN A 139 -3.72 5.49 10.43
C GLN A 139 -4.00 6.35 9.20
N THR A 140 -5.26 6.64 8.93
CA THR A 140 -5.72 7.33 7.72
C THR A 140 -5.96 8.81 7.97
N SER A 141 -5.91 9.60 6.90
CA SER A 141 -6.24 11.03 6.88
C SER A 141 -7.08 11.31 5.65
N ALA A 142 -8.24 11.95 5.85
CA ALA A 142 -9.16 12.28 4.77
C ALA A 142 -8.56 13.35 3.85
N PRO A 143 -8.73 13.21 2.53
CA PRO A 143 -8.48 14.29 1.58
C PRO A 143 -9.56 15.36 1.62
N GLU A 144 -9.19 16.55 1.15
CA GLU A 144 -10.16 17.62 0.91
C GLU A 144 -10.96 17.32 -0.36
N ARG A 145 -12.29 17.25 -0.21
CA ARG A 145 -13.19 17.03 -1.34
C ARG A 145 -13.29 18.28 -2.21
N ALA A 146 -13.01 18.13 -3.49
CA ALA A 146 -12.98 19.24 -4.43
C ALA A 146 -14.35 19.85 -4.70
N PRO A 147 -14.39 21.12 -5.13
CA PRO A 147 -15.63 21.77 -5.52
C PRO A 147 -16.12 21.34 -6.91
N ILE A 148 -17.43 21.44 -7.10
CA ILE A 148 -18.08 21.42 -8.41
C ILE A 148 -18.31 22.87 -8.82
N LEU A 149 -17.86 23.24 -10.02
CA LEU A 149 -17.83 24.60 -10.52
C LEU A 149 -18.70 24.72 -11.78
N ALA A 150 -19.37 25.86 -11.92
CA ALA A 150 -20.05 26.26 -13.14
C ALA A 150 -19.05 26.65 -14.25
N LYS A 151 -19.57 26.96 -15.44
CA LYS A 151 -18.79 27.39 -16.60
C LYS A 151 -17.91 28.61 -16.29
N ASP A 152 -18.42 29.56 -15.52
CA ASP A 152 -17.75 30.79 -15.09
C ASP A 152 -16.87 30.62 -13.84
N ARG A 153 -16.76 29.38 -13.32
CA ARG A 153 -16.09 29.00 -12.05
C ARG A 153 -16.84 29.40 -10.77
N THR A 154 -18.09 29.85 -10.87
CA THR A 154 -18.94 29.99 -9.68
C THR A 154 -19.12 28.62 -9.01
N PRO A 155 -18.91 28.50 -7.69
CA PRO A 155 -19.13 27.24 -6.98
C PRO A 155 -20.60 26.81 -7.04
N LEU A 156 -20.82 25.58 -7.50
CA LEU A 156 -22.12 24.91 -7.46
C LEU A 156 -22.22 23.97 -6.24
N ALA A 157 -21.11 23.33 -5.88
CA ALA A 157 -20.95 22.61 -4.62
C ALA A 157 -19.54 22.82 -4.07
N SER A 158 -19.38 23.17 -2.80
CA SER A 158 -18.06 23.47 -2.22
C SER A 158 -18.04 23.41 -0.69
N GLY A 159 -16.84 23.51 -0.12
CA GLY A 159 -16.62 23.46 1.32
C GLY A 159 -16.24 22.06 1.82
N PRO A 160 -15.81 21.99 3.10
CA PRO A 160 -15.46 20.73 3.74
C PRO A 160 -16.70 19.84 3.84
N VAL A 161 -16.48 18.54 3.99
CA VAL A 161 -17.54 17.53 4.05
C VAL A 161 -18.64 17.88 5.06
N GLU A 162 -18.27 18.40 6.24
CA GLU A 162 -19.18 18.69 7.35
C GLU A 162 -20.00 19.97 7.14
N ALA A 163 -19.55 20.86 6.25
CA ALA A 163 -20.20 22.13 5.94
C ALA A 163 -20.36 22.32 4.43
N ARG A 164 -20.53 21.21 3.70
CA ARG A 164 -20.60 21.23 2.25
C ARG A 164 -21.87 21.95 1.83
N THR A 165 -21.72 22.99 1.02
CA THR A 165 -22.82 23.81 0.52
C THR A 165 -23.05 23.51 -0.94
N THR A 166 -24.32 23.45 -1.32
CA THR A 166 -24.78 23.28 -2.70
C THR A 166 -25.71 24.44 -3.04
N VAL A 167 -25.49 25.10 -4.18
CA VAL A 167 -26.14 26.38 -4.51
C VAL A 167 -27.08 26.27 -5.70
N GLY A 168 -28.23 26.94 -5.58
CA GLY A 168 -29.23 27.11 -6.64
C GLY A 168 -30.09 25.87 -6.92
N ALA A 169 -30.90 25.94 -7.97
CA ALA A 169 -31.63 24.77 -8.51
C ALA A 169 -30.70 23.64 -9.00
N GLY A 170 -29.39 23.88 -8.96
CA GLY A 170 -28.33 22.91 -9.22
C GLY A 170 -28.27 21.77 -8.25
N GLY A 171 -28.90 21.84 -7.06
CA GLY A 171 -28.89 20.74 -6.09
C GLY A 171 -29.29 19.37 -6.65
N ILE A 172 -30.24 19.34 -7.60
CA ILE A 172 -30.65 18.09 -8.28
C ILE A 172 -29.55 17.57 -9.22
N VAL A 173 -28.81 18.46 -9.87
CA VAL A 173 -27.76 18.12 -10.84
C VAL A 173 -26.43 17.84 -10.14
N THR A 174 -25.97 18.75 -9.28
CA THR A 174 -24.78 18.56 -8.46
C THR A 174 -24.93 17.35 -7.57
N GLY A 175 -26.11 17.18 -6.98
CA GLY A 175 -26.35 16.15 -5.99
C GLY A 175 -25.80 16.49 -4.61
N GLU A 176 -25.77 15.47 -3.78
CA GLU A 176 -25.42 15.52 -2.36
C GLU A 176 -24.34 14.49 -2.02
N ILE A 177 -23.74 14.68 -0.85
CA ILE A 177 -22.89 13.69 -0.20
C ILE A 177 -23.61 13.09 1.00
N GLY A 178 -23.23 11.87 1.39
CA GLY A 178 -23.81 11.20 2.53
C GLY A 178 -23.11 9.87 2.83
N THR A 179 -23.70 9.09 3.71
CA THR A 179 -23.18 7.77 4.07
C THR A 179 -23.16 6.85 2.84
N PRO A 180 -22.00 6.34 2.41
CA PRO A 180 -21.92 5.47 1.25
C PRO A 180 -22.63 4.13 1.50
N PRO A 181 -23.19 3.49 0.46
CA PRO A 181 -23.63 2.09 0.53
C PRO A 181 -22.49 1.18 0.98
N THR A 182 -22.81 0.05 1.64
CA THR A 182 -21.82 -0.80 2.30
C THR A 182 -20.68 -1.26 1.39
N GLU A 183 -20.95 -1.61 0.13
CA GLU A 183 -19.91 -1.98 -0.83
C GLU A 183 -18.96 -0.83 -1.15
N ARG A 184 -19.51 0.38 -1.35
CA ARG A 184 -18.70 1.57 -1.60
C ARG A 184 -17.87 1.92 -0.35
N ALA A 185 -18.46 1.85 0.84
CA ALA A 185 -17.73 2.04 2.09
C ALA A 185 -16.57 1.05 2.24
N ARG A 186 -16.79 -0.24 1.91
CA ARG A 186 -15.73 -1.26 1.88
C ARG A 186 -14.63 -0.91 0.88
N GLN A 187 -14.98 -0.46 -0.32
CA GLN A 187 -14.02 -0.04 -1.33
C GLN A 187 -13.20 1.17 -0.85
N MET A 188 -13.84 2.19 -0.29
CA MET A 188 -13.17 3.38 0.27
C MET A 188 -12.20 3.00 1.39
N ARG A 189 -12.59 2.09 2.29
CA ARG A 189 -11.69 1.56 3.32
C ARG A 189 -10.49 0.82 2.73
N ARG A 190 -10.67 0.08 1.63
CA ARG A 190 -9.56 -0.57 0.89
C ARG A 190 -8.61 0.45 0.24
N GLN A 191 -9.15 1.57 -0.24
CA GLN A 191 -8.41 2.71 -0.80
C GLN A 191 -7.74 3.58 0.29
N GLY A 192 -7.96 3.30 1.58
CA GLY A 192 -7.32 4.03 2.67
C GLY A 192 -8.08 5.25 3.18
N PHE A 193 -9.34 5.46 2.77
CA PHE A 193 -10.18 6.51 3.36
C PHE A 193 -10.49 6.19 4.84
N PRO A 194 -10.59 7.22 5.71
CA PRO A 194 -11.12 7.05 7.06
C PRO A 194 -12.50 6.41 7.08
N GLU A 195 -12.80 5.72 8.18
CA GLU A 195 -14.14 5.22 8.43
C GLU A 195 -15.13 6.39 8.46
N GLU A 196 -16.36 6.14 8.01
CA GLU A 196 -17.43 7.15 7.89
C GLU A 196 -17.16 8.31 6.91
N THR A 197 -16.13 8.25 6.07
CA THR A 197 -15.93 9.25 5.00
C THR A 197 -17.16 9.30 4.09
N PRO A 198 -17.86 10.44 3.95
CA PRO A 198 -19.01 10.56 3.07
C PRO A 198 -18.60 10.45 1.59
N ALA A 199 -19.51 9.91 0.79
CA ALA A 199 -19.38 9.82 -0.65
C ALA A 199 -20.56 10.54 -1.32
N GLY A 200 -20.42 10.86 -2.60
CA GLY A 200 -21.57 11.31 -3.39
C GLY A 200 -22.68 10.26 -3.42
N THR A 201 -23.92 10.69 -3.22
CA THR A 201 -25.10 9.80 -3.16
C THR A 201 -25.97 9.88 -4.42
N ASN A 202 -25.91 11.00 -5.14
CA ASN A 202 -26.61 11.24 -6.40
C ASN A 202 -25.90 12.33 -7.22
N GLY A 203 -26.45 12.65 -8.39
CA GLY A 203 -25.97 13.73 -9.25
C GLY A 203 -24.50 13.62 -9.65
N LEU A 204 -23.86 14.77 -9.84
CA LEU A 204 -22.43 14.89 -10.16
C LEU A 204 -21.53 14.47 -8.99
N GLU A 205 -21.99 14.64 -7.74
CA GLU A 205 -21.27 14.19 -6.55
C GLU A 205 -21.02 12.68 -6.60
N LEU A 206 -22.04 11.89 -6.97
CA LEU A 206 -21.90 10.43 -7.15
C LEU A 206 -21.13 10.08 -8.42
N ALA A 207 -21.50 10.70 -9.55
CA ALA A 207 -20.92 10.35 -10.85
C ALA A 207 -19.41 10.63 -10.92
N PHE A 208 -18.94 11.64 -10.21
CA PHE A 208 -17.52 12.05 -10.16
C PHE A 208 -16.90 11.86 -8.77
N ASP A 209 -17.48 11.00 -7.92
CA ASP A 209 -17.04 10.81 -6.54
C ASP A 209 -15.54 10.52 -6.43
N GLY A 210 -15.01 9.62 -7.27
CA GLY A 210 -13.58 9.29 -7.27
C GLY A 210 -12.66 10.46 -7.66
N VAL A 211 -13.14 11.40 -8.47
CA VAL A 211 -12.38 12.60 -8.86
C VAL A 211 -12.48 13.67 -7.77
N LEU A 212 -13.68 13.85 -7.21
CA LEU A 212 -13.98 14.85 -6.21
C LEU A 212 -13.40 14.49 -4.84
N ALA A 213 -13.40 13.22 -4.46
CA ALA A 213 -12.91 12.77 -3.15
C ALA A 213 -11.41 13.00 -2.99
N GLY A 214 -10.60 12.83 -4.05
CA GLY A 214 -9.14 12.87 -3.95
C GLY A 214 -8.56 11.56 -3.43
N THR A 215 -7.31 11.61 -2.97
CA THR A 215 -6.57 10.43 -2.52
C THR A 215 -6.24 10.56 -1.03
N PRO A 216 -6.63 9.58 -0.20
CA PRO A 216 -6.33 9.62 1.23
C PRO A 216 -4.83 9.49 1.49
N GLY A 217 -4.41 9.99 2.65
CA GLY A 217 -3.05 9.86 3.13
C GLY A 217 -3.03 9.27 4.53
N GLY A 218 -1.92 9.46 5.24
CA GLY A 218 -1.79 9.03 6.63
C GLY A 218 -0.42 8.51 6.98
N THR A 219 -0.36 7.57 7.91
CA THR A 219 0.89 6.91 8.32
C THR A 219 0.69 5.41 8.43
N LEU A 220 1.60 4.66 7.82
CA LEU A 220 1.72 3.21 7.91
C LEU A 220 2.73 2.88 9.01
N TYR A 221 2.37 1.96 9.90
CA TYR A 221 3.16 1.62 11.07
C TYR A 221 3.41 0.12 11.17
N ALA A 222 4.58 -0.21 11.69
CA ALA A 222 4.85 -1.49 12.34
C ALA A 222 4.52 -1.36 13.83
N VAL A 223 3.79 -2.31 14.38
CA VAL A 223 3.38 -2.33 15.79
C VAL A 223 3.70 -3.68 16.40
N GLY A 224 4.53 -3.70 17.43
CA GLY A 224 4.96 -4.87 18.19
C GLY A 224 5.54 -4.46 19.55
N ASP A 225 5.48 -5.32 20.56
CA ASP A 225 6.05 -5.11 21.90
C ASP A 225 5.73 -3.75 22.56
N GLY A 226 4.51 -3.26 22.34
CA GLY A 226 4.04 -1.97 22.88
C GLY A 226 4.62 -0.73 22.19
N ALA A 227 5.48 -0.92 21.18
CA ALA A 227 6.05 0.13 20.36
C ALA A 227 5.30 0.29 19.03
N ARG A 228 5.42 1.50 18.45
CA ARG A 228 4.85 1.84 17.14
C ARG A 228 5.90 2.60 16.34
N ARG A 229 6.36 2.01 15.23
CA ARG A 229 7.38 2.56 14.34
C ARG A 229 6.77 2.93 12.99
N ALA A 230 7.01 4.15 12.52
CA ALA A 230 6.49 4.58 11.22
C ALA A 230 7.32 3.93 10.10
N LEU A 231 6.64 3.29 9.15
CA LEU A 231 7.24 2.73 7.93
C LEU A 231 7.10 3.69 6.75
N ALA A 232 5.96 4.37 6.65
CA ALA A 232 5.69 5.34 5.58
C ALA A 232 4.71 6.41 6.06
N LYS A 233 4.82 7.61 5.47
CA LYS A 233 3.92 8.72 5.73
C LYS A 233 3.66 9.50 4.45
N ALA A 234 2.38 9.75 4.16
CA ALA A 234 1.97 10.56 3.03
C ALA A 234 0.90 11.56 3.46
N LYS A 235 0.92 12.73 2.83
CA LYS A 235 -0.16 13.71 2.98
C LYS A 235 -1.31 13.31 2.06
N PRO A 236 -2.58 13.48 2.47
CA PRO A 236 -3.68 13.31 1.55
C PRO A 236 -3.58 14.31 0.40
N THR A 237 -4.02 13.90 -0.78
CA THR A 237 -4.07 14.76 -1.97
C THR A 237 -5.52 15.19 -2.20
N PRO A 238 -5.82 16.50 -2.24
CA PRO A 238 -7.16 16.99 -2.53
C PRO A 238 -7.72 16.43 -3.84
N GLY A 239 -9.05 16.35 -3.92
CA GLY A 239 -9.72 16.03 -5.18
C GLY A 239 -9.44 17.07 -6.27
N LYS A 240 -9.84 16.74 -7.49
CA LYS A 240 -9.74 17.67 -8.63
C LYS A 240 -11.08 18.39 -8.82
N PRO A 241 -11.09 19.74 -8.92
CA PRO A 241 -12.32 20.47 -9.19
C PRO A 241 -13.01 20.00 -10.47
N LEU A 242 -14.32 19.76 -10.39
CA LEU A 242 -15.13 19.42 -11.55
C LEU A 242 -15.70 20.69 -12.16
N ARG A 243 -15.24 21.08 -13.35
CA ARG A 243 -15.82 22.22 -14.09
C ARG A 243 -16.90 21.73 -15.05
N THR A 244 -18.11 22.23 -14.86
CA THR A 244 -19.27 21.95 -15.72
C THR A 244 -19.40 23.01 -16.82
N THR A 245 -20.32 22.76 -17.76
CA THR A 245 -20.75 23.76 -18.75
C THR A 245 -21.99 24.54 -18.32
N LEU A 246 -22.47 24.33 -17.08
CA LEU A 246 -23.66 25.00 -16.56
C LEU A 246 -23.41 26.50 -16.44
N ASP A 247 -24.38 27.28 -16.90
CA ASP A 247 -24.39 28.73 -16.77
C ASP A 247 -25.37 29.12 -15.66
N PRO A 248 -24.88 29.69 -14.54
CA PRO A 248 -25.74 29.99 -13.39
C PRO A 248 -26.90 30.92 -13.73
N GLN A 249 -26.71 31.86 -14.66
CA GLN A 249 -27.75 32.81 -15.05
C GLN A 249 -28.87 32.13 -15.85
N ILE A 250 -28.50 31.27 -16.81
CA ILE A 250 -29.46 30.49 -17.59
C ILE A 250 -30.22 29.53 -16.66
N GLN A 251 -29.51 28.90 -15.74
CA GLN A 251 -30.11 27.95 -14.79
C GLN A 251 -31.12 28.62 -13.85
N GLN A 252 -30.78 29.80 -13.32
CA GLN A 252 -31.70 30.57 -12.50
C GLN A 252 -32.94 31.00 -13.32
N SER A 253 -32.72 31.54 -14.52
CA SER A 253 -33.82 31.96 -15.41
C SER A 253 -34.77 30.81 -15.77
N ALA A 254 -34.22 29.62 -16.00
CA ALA A 254 -35.02 28.43 -16.29
C ALA A 254 -35.80 27.93 -15.06
N SER A 255 -35.23 28.10 -13.87
CA SER A 255 -35.89 27.70 -12.61
C SER A 255 -37.02 28.64 -12.24
N ASP A 256 -36.84 29.95 -12.45
CA ASP A 256 -37.85 30.98 -12.17
C ASP A 256 -39.04 30.91 -13.15
N ALA A 257 -38.89 30.21 -14.28
CA ALA A 257 -39.92 30.07 -15.31
C ALA A 257 -40.83 28.83 -15.15
N LEU A 258 -40.58 27.96 -14.16
CA LEU A 258 -41.35 26.77 -13.82
C LEU A 258 -42.31 27.04 -12.65
#